data_AF-X0WGY0-F1
#
_entry.id   AF-X0WGY0-F1
#
_cell.length_a   1.000
_cell.length_b   1.000
_cell.length_c   1.000
_cell.angle_alpha   90.00
_cell.angle_beta   90.00
_cell.angle_gamma   90.00
#
_symmetry.space_group_name_H-M   'P 1'
#
loop_
_entity.id
_entity.type
_entity.pdbx_description
1 polymer ?
#
loop_
_entity_poly.entity_id
_entity_poly.type
_entity_poly.pdbx_seq_one_letter_code
_entity_poly.pdbx_strand_id
1 'polypeptide(L)'
;AGIGECYLEMQDFEKAQSYFEQSIEAYPENEILAYNVGEIYFSNQKIDEAIQYFTISTQVMPDWPPPYLKLGYVYLNKGDYGNAEVNFKKFLEMNPNSPEAPTVQNILDYIAKIK
;
A
#
# COMPACT_ATOMS: atom_id res chain seq x y z
N ALA A 1 -27.38 -4.65 5.04
CA ALA A 1 -26.26 -4.34 4.13
C ALA A 1 -25.17 -5.42 4.17
N GLY A 2 -24.77 -5.95 5.32
CA GLY A 2 -23.54 -6.74 5.49
C GLY A 2 -23.40 -8.16 4.91
N ILE A 3 -24.32 -8.67 4.06
CA ILE A 3 -24.09 -9.95 3.34
C ILE A 3 -23.55 -9.69 1.94
N GLY A 4 -24.02 -8.65 1.25
CA GLY A 4 -23.54 -8.29 -0.09
C GLY A 4 -22.12 -7.76 -0.08
N GLU A 5 -21.77 -6.91 0.89
CA GLU A 5 -20.39 -6.42 1.09
C GLU A 5 -19.43 -7.57 1.43
N CYS A 6 -19.83 -8.47 2.34
CA CYS A 6 -19.02 -9.61 2.73
C CYS A 6 -18.76 -10.59 1.56
N TYR A 7 -19.76 -10.78 0.67
CA TYR A 7 -19.58 -11.60 -0.54
C TYR A 7 -18.68 -10.93 -1.59
N LEU A 8 -18.77 -9.60 -1.74
CA LEU A 8 -17.91 -8.86 -2.67
C LEU A 8 -16.45 -8.87 -2.21
N GLU A 9 -16.21 -8.66 -0.91
CA GLU A 9 -14.87 -8.75 -0.29
C GLU A 9 -14.26 -10.15 -0.48
N MET A 10 -15.03 -11.21 -0.23
CA MET A 10 -14.57 -12.59 -0.44
C MET A 10 -14.22 -12.88 -1.90
N GLN A 11 -15.05 -12.42 -2.85
CA GLN A 11 -14.81 -12.66 -4.27
C GLN A 11 -13.58 -11.91 -4.78
N ASP A 12 -13.35 -10.68 -4.32
CA ASP A 12 -12.18 -9.89 -4.71
C ASP A 12 -10.90 -10.44 -4.09
N PHE A 13 -10.98 -11.01 -2.88
CA PHE A 13 -9.86 -11.70 -2.23
C PHE A 13 -9.44 -12.97 -2.97
N GLU A 14 -10.38 -13.85 -3.32
CA GLU A 14 -10.07 -15.07 -4.08
C GLU A 14 -9.47 -14.74 -5.45
N LYS A 15 -9.98 -13.69 -6.10
CA LYS A 15 -9.38 -13.18 -7.34
C LYS A 15 -7.96 -12.65 -7.11
N ALA A 16 -7.70 -11.93 -6.03
CA ALA A 16 -6.37 -11.41 -5.73
C ALA A 16 -5.34 -12.52 -5.54
N GLN A 17 -5.69 -13.55 -4.76
CA GLN A 17 -4.83 -14.71 -4.57
C GLN A 17 -4.59 -15.44 -5.88
N SER A 18 -5.66 -15.75 -6.63
CA SER A 18 -5.51 -16.46 -7.90
C SER A 18 -4.72 -15.66 -8.94
N TYR A 19 -4.92 -14.34 -8.99
CA TYR A 19 -4.19 -13.45 -9.89
C TYR A 19 -2.71 -13.37 -9.49
N PHE A 20 -2.40 -13.34 -8.19
CA PHE A 20 -1.04 -13.35 -7.69
C PHE A 20 -0.33 -14.68 -7.98
N GLU A 21 -0.96 -15.82 -7.67
CA GLU A 21 -0.41 -17.15 -7.92
C GLU A 21 -0.11 -17.38 -9.40
N GLN A 22 -1.04 -17.02 -10.30
CA GLN A 22 -0.80 -17.14 -11.75
C GLN A 22 0.28 -16.19 -12.25
N SER A 23 0.36 -15.00 -11.67
CA SER A 23 1.27 -13.98 -12.15
C SER A 23 2.69 -14.11 -11.60
N ILE A 24 2.89 -14.73 -10.42
CA ILE A 24 4.22 -15.03 -9.89
C ILE A 24 4.91 -16.14 -10.71
N GLU A 25 4.13 -17.08 -11.26
CA GLU A 25 4.64 -18.12 -12.17
C GLU A 25 5.03 -17.52 -13.53
N ALA A 26 4.30 -16.51 -14.00
CA ALA A 26 4.53 -15.89 -15.29
C ALA A 26 5.60 -14.78 -15.27
N TYR A 27 5.64 -13.97 -14.20
CA TYR A 27 6.49 -12.79 -14.06
C TYR A 27 6.91 -12.55 -12.59
N PRO A 28 7.85 -13.35 -12.07
CA PRO A 28 8.27 -13.29 -10.66
C PRO A 28 8.91 -11.96 -10.23
N GLU A 29 9.30 -11.10 -11.18
CA GLU A 29 9.92 -9.79 -10.92
C GLU A 29 8.99 -8.60 -11.22
N ASN A 30 7.68 -8.82 -11.35
CA ASN A 30 6.75 -7.74 -11.70
C ASN A 30 6.35 -6.92 -10.46
N GLU A 31 7.01 -5.77 -10.28
CA GLU A 31 6.76 -4.81 -9.21
C GLU A 31 5.32 -4.28 -9.18
N ILE A 32 4.71 -4.11 -10.37
CA ILE A 32 3.35 -3.60 -10.54
C ILE A 32 2.34 -4.62 -10.03
N LEU A 33 2.62 -5.91 -10.24
CA LEU A 33 1.80 -6.99 -9.70
C LEU A 33 1.79 -6.97 -8.17
N ALA A 34 2.98 -6.91 -7.54
CA ALA A 34 3.08 -6.88 -6.08
C ALA A 34 2.33 -5.66 -5.50
N TYR A 35 2.44 -4.51 -6.15
CA TYR A 35 1.67 -3.31 -5.77
C TYR A 35 0.15 -3.53 -5.89
N ASN A 36 -0.33 -4.05 -7.02
CA ASN A 36 -1.76 -4.28 -7.25
C ASN A 36 -2.35 -5.25 -6.21
N VAL A 37 -1.60 -6.30 -5.88
CA VAL A 37 -2.01 -7.26 -4.84
C VAL A 37 -2.04 -6.60 -3.46
N GLY A 38 -1.04 -5.78 -3.14
CA GLY A 38 -1.05 -4.94 -1.94
C GLY A 38 -2.29 -4.05 -1.84
N GLU A 39 -2.73 -3.44 -2.95
CA GLU A 39 -3.95 -2.62 -2.99
C GLU A 39 -5.21 -3.44 -2.70
N ILE A 40 -5.29 -4.67 -3.18
CA ILE A 40 -6.44 -5.54 -2.92
C ILE A 40 -6.46 -5.97 -1.45
N TYR A 41 -5.33 -6.38 -0.88
CA TYR A 41 -5.24 -6.68 0.56
C TYR A 41 -5.59 -5.47 1.42
N PHE A 42 -5.12 -4.28 1.04
CA PHE A 42 -5.43 -3.05 1.75
C PHE A 42 -6.93 -2.70 1.71
N SER A 43 -7.55 -2.86 0.53
CA SER A 43 -8.99 -2.64 0.35
C SER A 43 -9.84 -3.61 1.17
N ASN A 44 -9.32 -4.81 1.44
CA ASN A 44 -9.94 -5.82 2.31
C ASN A 44 -9.52 -5.71 3.79
N GLN A 45 -8.92 -4.59 4.21
CA GLN A 45 -8.43 -4.34 5.57
C GLN A 45 -7.44 -5.40 6.09
N LYS A 46 -6.77 -6.12 5.18
CA LYS A 46 -5.70 -7.08 5.48
C LYS A 46 -4.37 -6.34 5.54
N ILE A 47 -4.19 -5.63 6.65
CA ILE A 47 -3.14 -4.62 6.81
C ILE A 47 -1.74 -5.23 6.75
N ASP A 48 -1.51 -6.38 7.39
CA ASP A 48 -0.18 -7.00 7.43
C ASP A 48 0.23 -7.56 6.06
N GLU A 49 -0.71 -8.19 5.35
CA GLU A 49 -0.49 -8.68 4.00
C GLU A 49 -0.24 -7.51 3.02
N ALA A 50 -1.02 -6.43 3.13
CA ALA A 50 -0.79 -5.22 2.33
C ALA A 50 0.62 -4.64 2.54
N ILE A 51 1.08 -4.58 3.79
CA ILE A 51 2.45 -4.14 4.12
C ILE A 51 3.47 -5.06 3.43
N GLN A 52 3.30 -6.37 3.52
CA GLN A 52 4.23 -7.32 2.91
C GLN A 52 4.35 -7.09 1.40
N TYR A 53 3.23 -6.97 0.68
CA TYR A 53 3.24 -6.85 -0.77
C TYR A 53 3.74 -5.49 -1.28
N PHE A 54 3.36 -4.39 -0.62
CA PHE A 54 3.96 -3.10 -0.96
C PHE A 54 5.45 -3.05 -0.62
N THR A 55 5.89 -3.72 0.45
CA THR A 55 7.32 -3.83 0.79
C THR A 55 8.07 -4.58 -0.31
N ILE A 56 7.55 -5.70 -0.81
CA ILE A 56 8.12 -6.41 -1.96
C ILE A 56 8.21 -5.47 -3.16
N SER A 57 7.15 -4.72 -3.45
CA SER A 57 7.14 -3.76 -4.56
C SER A 57 8.25 -2.69 -4.43
N THR A 58 8.48 -2.15 -3.22
CA THR A 58 9.60 -1.22 -2.95
C THR A 58 10.98 -1.87 -3.03
N GLN A 59 11.10 -3.18 -2.80
CA GLN A 59 12.38 -3.88 -2.94
C GLN A 59 12.72 -4.17 -4.40
N VAL A 60 11.71 -4.51 -5.20
CA VAL A 60 11.88 -4.78 -6.64
C VAL A 60 12.13 -3.47 -7.39
N MET A 61 11.40 -2.40 -7.08
CA MET A 61 11.60 -1.07 -7.68
C MET A 61 11.73 0.02 -6.59
N PRO A 62 12.94 0.22 -6.04
CA PRO A 62 13.20 1.23 -5.02
C PRO A 62 12.97 2.67 -5.48
N ASP A 63 13.00 2.91 -6.79
CA ASP A 63 12.80 4.22 -7.39
C ASP A 63 11.34 4.48 -7.81
N TRP A 64 10.39 3.65 -7.35
CA TRP A 64 8.96 3.80 -7.64
C TRP A 64 8.20 4.46 -6.47
N PRO A 65 7.66 5.68 -6.62
CA PRO A 65 6.99 6.39 -5.52
C PRO A 65 5.67 5.76 -4.98
N PRO A 66 4.73 5.27 -5.82
CA PRO A 66 3.41 4.83 -5.35
C PRO A 66 3.40 3.77 -4.25
N PRO A 67 4.25 2.72 -4.25
CA PRO A 67 4.34 1.78 -3.14
C PRO A 67 4.67 2.43 -1.80
N TYR A 68 5.56 3.43 -1.77
CA TYR A 68 5.88 4.18 -0.53
C TYR A 68 4.68 5.00 -0.05
N LEU A 69 3.94 5.63 -0.96
CA LEU A 69 2.71 6.34 -0.60
C LEU A 69 1.69 5.38 0.04
N LYS A 70 1.50 4.20 -0.56
CA LYS A 70 0.57 3.18 -0.05
C LYS A 70 1.03 2.62 1.30
N LEU A 71 2.32 2.30 1.46
CA LEU A 71 2.87 1.90 2.76
C LEU A 71 2.61 2.97 3.83
N GLY A 72 2.79 4.25 3.50
CA GLY A 72 2.46 5.36 4.40
C GLY A 72 1.01 5.29 4.89
N TYR A 73 0.05 5.13 3.98
CA TYR A 73 -1.37 4.98 4.34
C TYR A 73 -1.68 3.70 5.11
N VAL A 74 -1.06 2.58 4.74
CA VAL A 74 -1.29 1.29 5.40
C VAL A 74 -0.77 1.32 6.84
N TYR A 75 0.43 1.86 7.07
CA TYR A 75 0.98 2.06 8.42
C TYR A 75 0.19 3.09 9.23
N LEU A 76 -0.32 4.15 8.59
CA LEU A 76 -1.21 5.10 9.24
C LEU A 76 -2.50 4.42 9.72
N ASN A 77 -3.07 3.54 8.89
CA ASN A 77 -4.25 2.74 9.26
C ASN A 77 -3.95 1.75 10.40
N LYS A 78 -2.75 1.17 10.42
CA LYS A 78 -2.24 0.32 11.51
C LYS A 78 -2.01 1.08 12.83
N GLY A 79 -1.97 2.42 12.79
CA GLY A 79 -1.58 3.27 13.92
C GLY A 79 -0.07 3.35 14.15
N ASP A 80 0.73 2.81 13.23
CA ASP A 80 2.18 2.89 13.27
C ASP A 80 2.66 4.19 12.61
N TYR A 81 2.53 5.28 13.37
CA TYR A 81 2.88 6.62 12.89
C TYR A 81 4.38 6.77 12.55
N GLY A 82 5.24 5.96 13.17
CA GLY A 82 6.69 5.98 12.91
C GLY A 82 6.99 5.48 11.51
N ASN A 83 6.50 4.31 11.16
CA ASN A 83 6.67 3.76 9.81
C ASN A 83 5.87 4.55 8.75
N ALA A 84 4.69 5.08 9.11
CA ALA A 84 3.95 5.96 8.21
C ALA A 84 4.77 7.20 7.83
N GLU A 85 5.37 7.88 8.81
CA GLU A 85 6.21 9.06 8.59
C GLU A 85 7.40 8.76 7.66
N VAL A 86 8.11 7.64 7.89
CA VAL A 86 9.26 7.24 7.06
C VAL A 86 8.86 7.08 5.60
N ASN A 87 7.77 6.35 5.34
CA ASN A 87 7.33 6.07 3.97
C ASN A 87 6.77 7.30 3.26
N PHE A 88 6.03 8.15 3.96
CA PHE A 88 5.53 9.41 3.41
C PHE A 88 6.64 10.40 3.07
N LYS A 89 7.68 10.51 3.92
CA LYS A 89 8.86 11.32 3.60
C LYS A 89 9.57 10.79 2.38
N LYS A 90 9.76 9.47 2.27
CA LYS A 90 10.39 8.84 1.10
C LYS A 90 9.61 9.15 -0.19
N PHE A 91 8.28 9.08 -0.14
CA PHE A 91 7.43 9.47 -1.26
C PHE A 91 7.63 10.94 -1.68
N LEU A 92 7.63 11.87 -0.72
CA LEU A 92 7.84 13.30 -1.00
C LEU A 92 9.24 13.62 -1.51
N GLU A 93 10.27 12.90 -1.07
CA GLU A 93 11.64 13.02 -1.61
C GLU A 93 11.68 12.67 -3.10
N MET A 94 10.93 11.66 -3.52
CA MET A 94 10.95 11.15 -4.88
C MET A 94 9.97 11.89 -5.80
N ASN A 95 8.83 12.34 -5.27
CA ASN A 95 7.79 13.00 -6.04
C ASN A 95 7.22 14.24 -5.32
N PRO A 96 8.04 15.29 -5.10
CA PRO A 96 7.65 16.46 -4.31
C PRO A 96 6.53 17.30 -4.95
N ASN A 97 6.33 17.18 -6.27
CA ASN A 97 5.34 17.94 -7.03
C ASN A 97 4.09 17.10 -7.36
N SER A 98 3.91 15.94 -6.71
CA SER A 98 2.75 15.10 -6.96
C SER A 98 1.46 15.77 -6.46
N PRO A 99 0.29 15.46 -7.06
CA PRO A 99 -1.01 15.93 -6.55
C PRO A 99 -1.28 15.52 -5.09
N GLU A 100 -0.71 14.41 -4.65
CA GLU A 100 -0.82 13.87 -3.29
C GLU A 100 0.13 14.57 -2.30
N ALA A 101 1.16 15.26 -2.77
CA ALA A 101 2.18 15.85 -1.91
C ALA A 101 1.61 16.80 -0.83
N PRO A 102 0.65 17.70 -1.11
CA PRO A 102 0.03 18.53 -0.07
C PRO A 102 -0.73 17.70 0.98
N THR A 103 -1.41 16.63 0.57
CA THR A 103 -2.13 15.73 1.47
C THR A 103 -1.15 14.99 2.37
N VAL A 104 -0.06 14.47 1.81
CA VAL A 104 0.99 13.79 2.57
C VAL A 104 1.64 14.74 3.57
N GLN A 105 1.92 15.99 3.17
CA GLN A 105 2.46 17.00 4.09
C GLN A 105 1.52 17.27 5.26
N ASN A 106 0.21 17.40 5.02
CA ASN A 106 -0.77 17.57 6.08
C ASN A 106 -0.80 16.39 7.07
N ILE A 107 -0.65 15.16 6.55
CA ILE A 107 -0.58 13.95 7.39
C ILE A 107 0.69 13.95 8.24
N LEU A 108 1.84 14.33 7.66
CA LEU A 108 3.10 14.45 8.39
C LEU A 108 3.01 15.50 9.51
N ASP A 109 2.40 16.65 9.22
CA ASP A 109 2.17 17.70 10.21
C ASP A 109 1.24 17.23 11.35
N TYR A 110 0.25 16.39 11.03
CA TYR A 110 -0.61 15.76 12.03
C TYR A 110 0.17 14.76 12.90
N ILE A 111 0.95 13.87 12.28
CA ILE A 111 1.80 12.90 12.98
C ILE A 111 2.79 13.61 13.93
N ALA A 112 3.36 14.74 13.49
CA ALA A 112 4.29 15.52 14.29
C ALA A 112 3.64 16.16 15.53
N LYS A 113 2.33 16.43 15.50
CA LYS A 113 1.59 17.03 16.62
C LYS A 113 1.14 16.03 17.69
N ILE A 114 1.05 14.75 17.33
CA ILE A 114 0.61 13.69 18.25
C ILE A 114 1.78 12.96 18.93
N LYS A 115 3.01 13.20 18.47
CA LYS A 115 4.26 12.81 19.16
C LYS A 115 4.58 13.79 20.28
#